data_AF-A0A9D5VR71-F1
#
_entry.id   AF-A0A9D5VR71-F1
#
_cell.length_a   1.000
_cell.length_b   1.000
_cell.length_c   1.000
_cell.angle_alpha   90.00
_cell.angle_beta   90.00
_cell.angle_gamma   90.00
#
_symmetry.space_group_name_H-M   'P 1'
#
loop_
_entity.id
_entity.type
_entity.pdbx_description
1 polymer ?
#
loop_
_entity_poly.entity_id
_entity_poly.type
_entity_poly.pdbx_seq_one_letter_code
_entity_poly.pdbx_strand_id
1 'polypeptide(L)'
;MKLEAGSQNLLQRFVVHEHFSEGTAGHHYDIRLEYEGVLKSWASRYLDKLITGEKEKVLLIQTPDHELEYFNFEGRIEDGYGRGEVKIWDTGLYEAVKWEDKSKLIYFKGKKLDKIFVILNTKGNQYLMFKKKE
;
A
#
# COMPACT_ATOMS: atom_id res chain seq x y z
N MET A 1 2.45 3.05 -31.98
CA MET A 1 2.64 4.30 -31.23
C MET A 1 2.58 3.93 -29.75
N LYS A 2 3.73 3.82 -29.08
CA LYS A 2 3.77 3.56 -27.63
C LYS A 2 3.36 4.86 -26.94
N LEU A 3 2.23 4.86 -26.25
CA LEU A 3 1.90 5.94 -25.33
C LEU A 3 2.82 5.76 -24.13
N GLU A 4 3.86 6.59 -24.06
CA GLU A 4 4.57 6.80 -22.80
C GLU A 4 3.60 7.54 -21.88
N ALA A 5 3.05 6.83 -20.90
CA ALA A 5 2.23 7.41 -19.86
C ALA A 5 3.13 8.23 -18.93
N GLY A 6 3.44 9.45 -19.36
CA GLY A 6 3.68 10.54 -18.44
C GLY A 6 2.40 10.71 -17.63
N SER A 7 2.32 9.99 -16.50
CA SER A 7 1.22 10.07 -15.54
C SER A 7 0.94 11.53 -15.26
N GLN A 8 -0.18 12.05 -15.76
CA GLN A 8 -0.69 13.31 -15.28
C GLN A 8 -0.82 13.23 -13.76
N ASN A 9 -0.49 14.31 -13.05
CA ASN A 9 -0.60 14.46 -11.59
C ASN A 9 -2.08 14.43 -11.15
N LEU A 10 -2.78 13.34 -11.43
CA LEU A 10 -4.13 13.09 -10.95
C LEU A 10 -4.01 12.47 -9.56
N LEU A 11 -4.72 13.06 -8.61
CA LEU A 11 -4.87 12.50 -7.28
C LEU A 11 -5.67 11.20 -7.39
N GLN A 12 -5.03 10.09 -7.06
CA GLN A 12 -5.62 8.75 -7.07
C GLN A 12 -5.96 8.32 -5.65
N ARG A 13 -6.85 7.35 -5.47
CA ARG A 13 -7.24 6.89 -4.13
C ARG A 13 -6.28 5.85 -3.58
N PHE A 14 -6.05 5.87 -2.27
CA PHE A 14 -5.41 4.77 -1.56
C PHE A 14 -6.24 4.32 -0.36
N VAL A 15 -6.04 3.07 0.03
CA VAL A 15 -6.55 2.52 1.28
C VAL A 15 -5.45 1.69 1.93
N VAL A 16 -5.38 1.78 3.25
CA VAL A 16 -4.60 0.89 4.09
C VAL A 16 -5.58 0.06 4.89
N HIS A 17 -5.63 -1.23 4.62
CA HIS A 17 -6.40 -2.16 5.44
C HIS A 17 -5.53 -2.69 6.57
N GLU A 18 -6.03 -2.69 7.80
CA GLU A 18 -5.48 -3.46 8.89
C GLU A 18 -6.17 -4.82 8.92
N HIS A 19 -5.37 -5.87 8.83
CA HIS A 19 -5.84 -7.23 8.65
C HIS A 19 -5.34 -8.12 9.78
N PHE A 20 -6.27 -8.55 10.62
CA PHE A 20 -6.08 -9.54 11.69
C PHE A 20 -6.25 -10.95 11.11
N SER A 21 -5.31 -11.36 10.25
CA SER A 21 -5.40 -12.68 9.61
C SER A 21 -5.16 -13.80 10.61
N GLU A 22 -6.03 -14.81 10.58
CA GLU A 22 -5.90 -16.04 11.38
C GLU A 22 -5.06 -17.12 10.67
N GLY A 23 -4.47 -16.79 9.53
CA GLY A 23 -3.52 -17.63 8.82
C GLY A 23 -2.06 -17.40 9.28
N THR A 24 -1.11 -17.94 8.53
CA THR A 24 0.33 -17.75 8.77
C THR A 24 0.79 -16.31 8.56
N ALA A 25 0.00 -15.51 7.82
CA ALA A 25 0.25 -14.08 7.60
C ALA A 25 0.18 -13.27 8.91
N GLY A 26 -0.69 -13.66 9.86
CA GLY A 26 -0.89 -12.96 11.13
C GLY A 26 -1.40 -11.52 10.94
N HIS A 27 -1.25 -10.70 11.98
CA HIS A 27 -1.58 -9.27 11.90
C HIS A 27 -0.63 -8.52 10.96
N HIS A 28 -1.20 -7.76 10.03
CA HIS A 28 -0.48 -6.95 9.06
C HIS A 28 -1.35 -5.81 8.51
N TYR A 29 -0.73 -4.95 7.71
CA TYR A 29 -1.36 -3.84 7.00
C TYR A 29 -1.18 -4.02 5.50
N ASP A 30 -2.27 -3.96 4.74
CA ASP A 30 -2.25 -3.96 3.28
C ASP A 30 -2.39 -2.53 2.75
N ILE A 31 -1.32 -2.00 2.14
CA ILE A 31 -1.33 -0.73 1.40
C ILE A 31 -1.80 -1.02 -0.02
N ARG A 32 -2.84 -0.31 -0.46
CA ARG A 32 -3.49 -0.51 -1.75
C ARG A 32 -3.61 0.82 -2.48
N LEU A 33 -3.10 0.88 -3.70
CA LEU A 33 -3.06 2.09 -4.54
C LEU A 33 -3.89 1.86 -5.80
N GLU A 34 -4.88 2.74 -6.05
CA GLU A 34 -5.63 2.72 -7.30
C GLU A 34 -4.75 3.15 -8.49
N TYR A 35 -4.42 2.19 -9.35
CA TYR A 35 -3.56 2.42 -10.51
C TYR A 35 -4.00 1.55 -11.68
N GLU A 36 -4.26 2.18 -12.83
CA GLU A 36 -4.66 1.51 -14.08
C GLU A 36 -5.84 0.53 -13.92
N GLY A 37 -6.86 0.93 -13.14
CA GLY A 37 -8.09 0.16 -12.99
C GLY A 37 -8.04 -0.97 -11.96
N VAL A 38 -6.96 -1.09 -11.19
CA VAL A 38 -6.81 -2.08 -10.12
C VAL A 38 -6.21 -1.47 -8.85
N LEU A 39 -6.25 -2.22 -7.76
CA LEU A 39 -5.56 -1.89 -6.51
C LEU A 39 -4.21 -2.61 -6.45
N LYS A 40 -3.14 -1.90 -6.80
CA LYS A 40 -1.76 -2.37 -6.60
C LYS A 40 -1.49 -2.49 -5.11
N SER A 41 -1.09 -3.68 -4.65
CA SER A 41 -1.18 -4.06 -3.24
C SER A 41 0.15 -4.53 -2.65
N TRP A 42 0.41 -4.14 -1.41
CA TRP A 42 1.57 -4.56 -0.62
C TRP A 42 1.21 -4.76 0.85
N ALA A 43 1.70 -5.85 1.45
CA ALA A 43 1.51 -6.15 2.87
C ALA A 43 2.75 -5.79 3.71
N SER A 44 2.57 -5.24 4.91
CA SER A 44 3.61 -5.07 5.92
C SER A 44 3.11 -5.39 7.32
N ARG A 45 3.93 -6.05 8.14
CA ARG A 45 3.64 -6.23 9.58
C ARG A 45 3.99 -5.04 10.45
N TYR A 46 4.61 -3.99 9.89
CA TYR A 46 5.25 -2.94 10.68
C TYR A 46 4.94 -1.52 10.18
N LEU A 47 3.91 -1.36 9.34
CA LEU A 47 3.58 -0.05 8.77
C LEU A 47 3.30 1.00 9.85
N ASP A 48 2.53 0.63 10.87
CA ASP A 48 2.32 1.42 12.09
C ASP A 48 3.63 1.94 12.69
N LYS A 49 4.64 1.08 12.84
CA LYS A 49 5.96 1.45 13.39
C LYS A 49 6.73 2.40 12.49
N LEU A 50 6.53 2.34 11.18
CA LEU A 50 7.07 3.35 10.26
C LEU A 50 6.39 4.72 10.49
N ILE A 51 5.07 4.71 10.68
CA ILE A 51 4.30 5.93 10.85
C ILE A 51 4.60 6.59 12.20
N THR A 52 4.64 5.83 13.31
CA THR A 52 5.01 6.31 14.65
C THR A 52 6.48 6.73 14.78
N GLY A 53 7.34 6.29 13.85
CA GLY A 53 8.78 6.60 13.85
C GLY A 53 9.63 5.62 14.65
N GLU A 54 9.04 4.55 15.19
CA GLU A 54 9.78 3.44 15.84
C GLU A 54 10.68 2.66 14.85
N LYS A 55 10.38 2.73 13.56
CA LYS A 55 11.21 2.18 12.48
C LYS A 55 11.43 3.22 11.38
N GLU A 56 12.68 3.34 10.90
CA GLU A 56 13.00 4.21 9.77
C GLU A 56 12.55 3.64 8.41
N LYS A 57 12.51 2.29 8.31
CA LYS A 57 12.13 1.55 7.10
C LYS A 57 11.46 0.24 7.45
N VAL A 58 10.55 -0.22 6.59
CA VAL A 58 9.81 -1.47 6.78
C VAL A 58 9.75 -2.28 5.50
N LEU A 59 9.68 -3.61 5.67
CA LEU A 59 9.46 -4.54 4.56
C LEU A 59 8.02 -4.45 4.09
N LEU A 60 7.84 -4.34 2.78
CA LEU A 60 6.60 -4.54 2.05
C LEU A 60 6.73 -5.80 1.20
N ILE A 61 5.70 -6.63 1.22
CA ILE A 61 5.57 -7.80 0.34
C ILE A 61 4.48 -7.49 -0.68
N GLN A 62 4.82 -7.44 -1.96
CA GLN A 62 3.83 -7.26 -3.01
C GLN A 62 2.90 -8.47 -3.07
N THR A 63 1.60 -8.19 -3.04
CA THR A 63 0.52 -9.17 -3.13
C THR A 63 -0.18 -9.03 -4.50
N PRO A 64 -1.01 -10.02 -4.89
CA PRO A 64 -1.81 -9.89 -6.10
C PRO A 64 -2.66 -8.60 -6.11
N ASP A 65 -2.89 -8.07 -7.30
CA ASP A 65 -3.77 -6.92 -7.48
C ASP A 65 -5.19 -7.26 -7.02
N HIS A 66 -5.91 -6.26 -6.50
CA HIS A 66 -7.31 -6.42 -6.10
C HIS A 66 -8.23 -5.56 -6.98
N GLU A 67 -9.48 -5.97 -7.08
CA GLU A 67 -10.53 -5.21 -7.76
C GLU A 67 -10.83 -3.90 -7.02
N LEU A 68 -11.32 -2.88 -7.72
CA LEU A 68 -11.57 -1.55 -7.15
C LEU A 68 -12.70 -1.56 -6.11
N GLU A 69 -13.63 -2.50 -6.24
CA GLU A 69 -14.74 -2.75 -5.32
C GLU A 69 -14.23 -3.07 -3.91
N TYR A 70 -13.04 -3.69 -3.81
CA TYR A 70 -12.41 -4.02 -2.54
C TYR A 70 -11.90 -2.78 -1.78
N PHE A 71 -11.89 -1.60 -2.40
CA PHE A 71 -11.38 -0.37 -1.80
C PHE A 71 -12.08 0.00 -0.48
N ASN A 72 -13.41 -0.19 -0.41
CA ASN A 72 -14.22 0.15 0.75
C ASN A 72 -14.53 -1.05 1.64
N PHE A 73 -13.83 -2.18 1.46
CA PHE A 73 -14.16 -3.40 2.18
C PHE A 73 -13.75 -3.29 3.66
N GLU A 74 -14.72 -3.51 4.54
CA GLU A 74 -14.51 -3.78 5.96
C GLU A 74 -15.38 -4.98 6.34
N GLY A 75 -14.85 -5.90 7.13
CA GLY A 75 -15.58 -7.10 7.51
C GLY A 75 -14.66 -8.25 7.84
N ARG A 76 -15.26 -9.45 7.90
CA ARG A 76 -14.54 -10.69 8.18
C ARG A 76 -14.53 -11.56 6.93
N ILE A 77 -13.34 -12.03 6.57
CA ILE A 77 -13.16 -13.08 5.57
C ILE A 77 -13.26 -14.39 6.34
N GLU A 78 -14.33 -15.15 6.11
CA GLU A 78 -14.65 -16.34 6.90
C GLU A 78 -13.65 -17.48 6.67
N ASP A 79 -13.29 -17.74 5.41
CA ASP A 79 -12.49 -18.90 5.03
C ASP A 79 -11.49 -18.60 3.90
N GLY A 80 -10.53 -19.50 3.74
CA GLY A 80 -9.57 -19.46 2.63
C GLY A 80 -8.40 -18.50 2.84
N TYR A 81 -7.83 -18.04 1.72
CA TYR A 81 -6.67 -17.16 1.73
C TYR A 81 -7.08 -15.77 2.24
N GLY A 82 -6.40 -15.31 3.29
CA GLY A 82 -6.73 -14.04 3.92
C GLY A 82 -7.91 -14.11 4.90
N ARG A 83 -8.27 -15.30 5.43
CA ARG A 83 -9.25 -15.38 6.52
C ARG A 83 -8.84 -14.48 7.70
N GLY A 84 -9.82 -13.81 8.31
CA GLY A 84 -9.61 -12.88 9.41
C GLY A 84 -10.43 -11.60 9.28
N GLU A 85 -10.27 -10.72 10.27
CA GLU A 85 -10.95 -9.42 10.29
C GLU A 85 -10.13 -8.37 9.53
N VAL A 86 -10.81 -7.57 8.71
CA VAL A 86 -10.26 -6.50 7.88
C VAL A 86 -10.96 -5.18 8.22
N LYS A 87 -10.17 -4.16 8.53
CA LYS A 87 -10.65 -2.79 8.83
C LYS A 87 -9.90 -1.77 7.98
N ILE A 88 -10.52 -0.64 7.69
CA ILE A 88 -9.82 0.49 7.08
C ILE A 88 -9.04 1.22 8.16
N TRP A 89 -7.72 1.12 8.08
CA TRP A 89 -6.82 1.79 9.00
C TRP A 89 -6.55 3.23 8.58
N ASP A 90 -6.36 3.47 7.29
CA ASP A 90 -6.25 4.82 6.72
C ASP A 90 -6.76 4.82 5.28
N THR A 91 -7.21 5.97 4.80
CA THR A 91 -7.62 6.14 3.40
C THR A 91 -7.52 7.60 3.02
N GLY A 92 -7.34 7.86 1.74
CA GLY A 92 -7.28 9.21 1.22
C GLY A 92 -6.84 9.23 -0.23
N LEU A 93 -6.16 10.32 -0.59
CA LEU A 93 -5.62 10.52 -1.92
C LEU A 93 -4.11 10.36 -1.90
N TYR A 94 -3.54 9.97 -3.03
CA TYR A 94 -2.11 9.93 -3.24
C TYR A 94 -1.76 10.52 -4.60
N GLU A 95 -0.53 11.03 -4.69
CA GLU A 95 0.09 11.48 -5.94
C GLU A 95 1.34 10.64 -6.19
N ALA A 96 1.41 10.01 -7.37
CA ALA A 96 2.61 9.30 -7.82
C ALA A 96 3.60 10.30 -8.42
N VAL A 97 4.43 10.92 -7.57
CA VAL A 97 5.53 11.79 -8.01
C VAL A 97 6.49 11.04 -8.95
N LYS A 98 6.66 9.74 -8.71
CA LYS A 98 7.42 8.84 -9.57
C LYS A 98 6.84 7.43 -9.52
N TRP A 99 6.69 6.79 -10.67
CA TRP A 99 6.23 5.41 -10.78
C TRP A 99 7.08 4.63 -11.79
N GLU A 100 8.10 3.94 -11.30
CA GLU A 100 8.94 3.02 -12.08
C GLU A 100 8.83 1.61 -11.52
N ASP A 101 9.23 0.60 -12.29
CA ASP A 101 9.18 -0.81 -11.87
C ASP A 101 9.87 -1.02 -10.51
N LYS A 102 11.10 -0.53 -10.37
CA LYS A 102 11.93 -0.71 -9.17
C LYS A 102 11.69 0.32 -8.07
N SER A 103 11.09 1.47 -8.38
CA SER A 103 10.94 2.53 -7.37
C SER A 103 9.65 3.31 -7.58
N LYS A 104 8.95 3.61 -6.48
CA LYS A 104 7.83 4.54 -6.47
C LYS A 104 8.11 5.63 -5.45
N LEU A 105 7.89 6.88 -5.84
CA LEU A 105 7.89 8.03 -4.95
C LEU A 105 6.45 8.54 -4.87
N ILE A 106 5.85 8.42 -3.70
CA ILE A 106 4.41 8.66 -3.53
C ILE A 106 4.22 9.68 -2.42
N TYR A 107 3.49 10.74 -2.72
CA TYR A 107 2.92 11.61 -1.70
C TYR A 107 1.57 11.06 -1.28
N PHE A 108 1.41 10.72 -0.01
CA PHE A 108 0.13 10.31 0.56
C PHE A 108 -0.53 11.49 1.27
N LYS A 109 -1.85 11.57 1.16
CA LYS A 109 -2.71 12.55 1.83
C LYS A 109 -3.91 11.82 2.46
N GLY A 110 -3.64 11.06 3.52
CA GLY A 110 -4.63 10.47 4.41
C GLY A 110 -4.59 11.11 5.80
N LYS A 111 -5.19 10.44 6.79
CA LYS A 111 -5.16 10.91 8.18
C LYS A 111 -3.88 10.51 8.91
N LYS A 112 -3.30 9.36 8.53
CA LYS A 112 -2.09 8.80 9.18
C LYS A 112 -0.89 8.87 8.24
N LEU A 113 -1.06 8.47 6.98
CA LEU A 113 -0.08 8.68 5.93
C LEU A 113 -0.29 10.07 5.30
N ASP A 114 0.51 11.04 5.72
CA ASP A 114 0.46 12.41 5.17
C ASP A 114 1.87 12.95 4.90
N LYS A 115 2.65 12.24 4.07
CA LYS A 115 4.03 12.59 3.69
C LYS A 115 4.43 11.90 2.38
N ILE A 116 5.62 12.24 1.88
CA ILE A 116 6.25 11.53 0.77
C ILE A 116 6.98 10.29 1.28
N PHE A 117 6.71 9.15 0.66
CA PHE A 117 7.35 7.87 0.92
C PHE A 117 8.01 7.32 -0.35
N VAL A 118 9.11 6.59 -0.14
CA VAL A 118 9.77 5.80 -1.18
C VAL A 118 9.39 4.34 -0.97
N ILE A 119 8.95 3.68 -2.04
CA ILE A 119 8.76 2.22 -2.11
C ILE A 119 9.77 1.66 -3.11
N LEU A 120 10.77 0.94 -2.62
CA LEU A 120 11.91 0.45 -3.42
C LEU A 120 11.88 -1.08 -3.51
N ASN A 121 11.83 -1.64 -4.72
CA ASN A 121 11.97 -3.08 -4.93
C ASN A 121 13.41 -3.50 -4.61
N THR A 122 13.55 -4.49 -3.72
CA THR A 122 14.87 -5.02 -3.35
C THR A 122 15.13 -6.37 -4.00
N LYS A 123 14.13 -7.24 -4.06
CA LYS A 123 14.23 -8.57 -4.66
C LYS A 123 12.84 -9.19 -4.89
N GLY A 124 12.55 -9.61 -6.11
CA GLY A 124 11.30 -10.32 -6.41
C GLY A 124 10.08 -9.48 -5.99
N ASN A 125 9.24 -10.03 -5.10
CA ASN A 125 8.09 -9.32 -4.54
C ASN A 125 8.40 -8.53 -3.25
N GLN A 126 9.67 -8.42 -2.83
CA GLN A 126 10.06 -7.70 -1.63
C GLN A 126 10.42 -6.24 -1.94
N TYR A 127 9.85 -5.35 -1.15
CA TYR A 127 10.04 -3.91 -1.24
C TYR A 127 10.41 -3.34 0.13
N LEU A 128 11.11 -2.21 0.15
CA LEU A 128 11.30 -1.40 1.35
C LEU A 128 10.51 -0.11 1.23
N MET A 129 9.77 0.23 2.27
CA MET A 129 9.10 1.53 2.41
C MET A 129 9.79 2.36 3.48
N PHE A 130 10.01 3.64 3.19
CA PHE A 130 10.54 4.61 4.14
C PHE A 130 10.09 6.03 3.79
N LYS A 131 10.04 6.90 4.80
CA LYS A 131 9.75 8.33 4.62
C LYS A 131 10.90 8.96 3.81
N LYS A 132 10.58 9.74 2.78
CA LYS A 132 11.59 10.53 2.06
C LYS A 132 12.18 11.53 3.06
N LYS A 133 13.50 11.50 3.27
CA LYS A 133 14.19 12.54 4.05
C LYS A 133 14.14 13.84 3.25
N GLU A 134 13.90 14.94 3.95
CA GLU A 134 13.98 16.29 3.40
C GLU A 134 15.41 16.62 2.98
#